data_AF-T1A675-F1
#
_entry.id   AF-T1A675-F1
#
_cell.length_a   1.000
_cell.length_b   1.000
_cell.length_c   1.000
_cell.angle_alpha   90.00
_cell.angle_beta   90.00
_cell.angle_gamma   90.00
#
_symmetry.space_group_name_H-M   'P 1'
#
loop_
_entity.id
_entity.type
_entity.pdbx_description
1 polymer ?
#
loop_
_entity_poly.entity_id
_entity_poly.type
_entity_poly.pdbx_seq_one_letter_code
_entity_poly.pdbx_strand_id
1 'polypeptide(L)'
;GETHYHRHVFYHRLGSDPSADEEVFGEGRPRTHMPELALSLDGRWLLITVHCSRPACDDELFVLDRTTRELVSLSGPWRARYTAAFRGDEVLLCTNLDAPRGKLVAIDPQCPEPSHWRPVVSEHPQWVMMAARATGKHLWISWLDGATAVVTLHEPDGRLVGRVHWPDL
;
A
#
# COMPACT_ATOMS: atom_id res chain seq x y z
N GLY A 1 28.29 0.61 9.78
CA GLY A 1 27.50 1.58 9.01
C GLY A 1 26.44 0.91 8.13
N GLU A 2 25.85 -0.22 8.55
CA GLU A 2 24.86 -0.96 7.75
C GLU A 2 23.50 -1.15 8.46
N THR A 3 23.32 -0.52 9.62
CA THR A 3 22.18 -0.68 10.53
C THR A 3 20.80 -0.45 9.89
N HIS A 4 20.73 0.25 8.75
CA HIS A 4 19.48 0.56 8.04
C HIS A 4 19.22 -0.33 6.81
N TYR A 5 20.05 -1.33 6.56
CA TYR A 5 19.94 -2.26 5.43
C TYR A 5 19.58 -3.68 5.89
N HIS A 6 19.31 -4.58 4.94
CA HIS A 6 18.95 -5.98 5.22
C HIS A 6 17.72 -6.09 6.13
N ARG A 7 16.66 -5.35 5.78
CA ARG A 7 15.42 -5.37 6.54
C ARG A 7 14.62 -6.62 6.21
N HIS A 8 14.34 -7.40 7.24
CA HIS A 8 13.52 -8.59 7.21
C HIS A 8 12.28 -8.37 8.08
N VAL A 9 11.24 -9.16 7.82
CA VAL A 9 9.96 -9.16 8.52
C VAL A 9 9.89 -10.45 9.31
N PHE A 10 9.66 -10.32 10.62
CA PHE A 10 9.52 -11.46 11.52
C PHE A 10 8.17 -11.41 12.23
N TYR A 11 7.66 -12.58 12.59
CA TYR A 11 6.52 -12.72 13.48
C TYR A 11 7.00 -12.97 14.90
N HIS A 12 6.69 -12.04 15.80
CA HIS A 12 6.94 -12.17 17.22
C HIS A 12 5.66 -12.53 17.98
N ARG A 13 5.71 -13.61 18.77
CA ARG A 13 4.64 -13.94 19.70
C ARG A 13 4.93 -13.29 21.05
N LEU A 14 4.01 -12.45 21.54
CA LEU A 14 4.18 -11.78 22.83
C LEU A 14 4.47 -12.77 23.95
N GLY A 15 5.55 -12.52 24.69
CA GLY A 15 6.00 -13.35 25.81
C GLY A 15 6.93 -14.51 25.42
N SER A 16 7.25 -14.73 24.14
CA SER A 16 8.32 -15.65 23.75
C SER A 16 9.69 -14.98 23.67
N ASP A 17 10.74 -15.79 23.62
CA ASP A 17 12.10 -15.32 23.33
C ASP A 17 12.18 -14.81 21.87
N PRO A 18 12.65 -13.57 21.62
CA PRO A 18 12.81 -13.03 20.27
C PRO A 18 13.73 -13.84 19.36
N SER A 19 14.65 -14.64 19.91
CA SER A 19 15.50 -15.54 19.11
C SER A 19 14.72 -16.67 18.43
N ALA A 20 13.47 -16.91 18.85
CA ALA A 20 12.56 -17.89 18.26
C ALA A 20 11.58 -17.27 17.25
N ASP A 21 11.72 -15.98 16.91
CA ASP A 21 10.83 -15.31 15.96
C ASP A 21 10.94 -15.93 14.57
N GLU A 22 9.79 -16.22 13.96
CA GLU A 22 9.71 -16.82 12.63
C GLU A 22 9.92 -15.75 11.56
N GLU A 23 10.86 -15.96 10.64
CA GLU A 23 11.00 -15.08 9.48
C GLU A 23 9.80 -15.25 8.54
N VAL A 24 9.15 -14.13 8.22
CA VAL A 24 7.98 -14.08 7.33
C VAL A 24 8.37 -13.64 5.93
N PHE A 25 9.32 -12.71 5.80
CA PHE A 25 9.71 -12.13 4.52
C PHE A 25 11.07 -11.42 4.61
N GLY A 26 11.98 -11.66 3.67
CA GLY A 26 13.25 -10.93 3.61
C GLY A 26 14.40 -11.76 3.03
N GLU A 27 14.36 -13.07 3.21
CA GLU A 27 15.38 -14.00 2.74
C GLU A 27 15.76 -13.79 1.26
N GLY A 28 17.06 -13.70 1.00
CA GLY A 28 17.62 -13.52 -0.34
C GLY A 28 17.38 -12.16 -0.99
N ARG A 29 16.67 -11.22 -0.33
CA ARG A 29 16.35 -9.92 -0.93
C ARG A 29 17.53 -8.95 -0.89
N PRO A 30 17.64 -8.03 -1.88
CA PRO A 30 18.67 -7.00 -1.87
C PRO A 30 18.67 -6.18 -0.59
N ARG A 31 19.87 -5.88 -0.08
CA ARG A 31 20.05 -5.13 1.18
C ARG A 31 19.35 -3.77 1.25
N THR A 32 19.07 -3.16 0.09
CA THR A 32 18.42 -1.84 -0.03
C THR A 32 16.89 -1.91 -0.08
N HIS A 33 16.30 -3.09 -0.02
CA HIS A 33 14.86 -3.27 0.02
C HIS A 33 14.32 -2.85 1.39
N MET A 34 13.31 -1.99 1.39
CA MET A 34 12.70 -1.42 2.59
C MET A 34 11.23 -1.86 2.66
N PRO A 35 10.92 -2.99 3.30
CA PRO A 35 9.54 -3.42 3.49
C PRO A 35 8.81 -2.48 4.46
N GLU A 36 7.59 -2.12 4.09
CA GLU A 36 6.55 -1.48 4.90
C GLU A 36 5.37 -2.44 5.00
N LEU A 37 4.77 -2.52 6.20
CA LEU A 37 3.77 -3.51 6.54
C LEU A 37 2.44 -2.86 6.89
N ALA A 38 1.34 -3.47 6.46
CA ALA A 38 0.01 -3.15 6.95
C ALA A 38 -0.78 -4.43 7.21
N LEU A 39 -1.53 -4.48 8.31
CA LEU A 39 -2.42 -5.60 8.62
C LEU A 39 -3.87 -5.19 8.33
N SER A 40 -4.65 -6.17 7.86
CA SER A 40 -6.11 -6.10 7.86
C SER A 40 -6.62 -6.03 9.30
N LEU A 41 -7.86 -5.55 9.48
CA LEU A 41 -8.41 -5.30 10.80
C LEU A 41 -8.57 -6.58 11.63
N ASP A 42 -8.92 -7.69 10.99
CA ASP A 42 -9.02 -9.01 11.62
C ASP A 42 -7.65 -9.70 11.78
N GLY A 43 -6.60 -9.10 11.21
CA GLY A 43 -5.23 -9.60 11.21
C GLY A 43 -5.01 -10.79 10.28
N ARG A 44 -5.98 -11.20 9.45
CA ARG A 44 -5.80 -12.34 8.53
C ARG A 44 -4.77 -12.02 7.45
N TRP A 45 -4.91 -10.87 6.83
CA TRP A 45 -4.06 -10.43 5.73
C TRP A 45 -2.93 -9.50 6.19
N LEU A 46 -1.73 -9.72 5.67
CA LEU A 46 -0.57 -8.84 5.78
C LEU A 46 -0.19 -8.31 4.38
N LEU A 47 -0.22 -7.00 4.21
CA LEU A 47 0.38 -6.31 3.07
C LEU A 47 1.86 -6.05 3.34
N ILE A 48 2.68 -6.28 2.32
CA ILE A 48 4.11 -6.00 2.32
C ILE A 48 4.41 -5.15 1.09
N THR A 49 4.63 -3.85 1.29
CA THR A 49 5.10 -2.94 0.25
C THR A 49 6.61 -2.83 0.35
N VAL A 50 7.35 -3.24 -0.67
CA VAL A 50 8.80 -3.15 -0.69
C VAL A 50 9.22 -1.94 -1.49
N HIS A 51 9.63 -0.88 -0.79
CA HIS A 51 10.19 0.30 -1.43
C HIS A 51 11.66 0.07 -1.77
N CYS A 52 12.03 0.44 -2.98
CA CYS A 52 13.42 0.38 -3.42
C CYS A 52 14.04 1.78 -3.46
N SER A 53 15.09 1.99 -2.67
CA SER A 53 15.74 3.30 -2.51
C SER A 53 16.64 3.72 -3.68
N ARG A 54 16.79 2.89 -4.72
CA ARG A 54 17.66 3.20 -5.87
C ARG A 54 16.86 3.79 -7.04
N PRO A 55 17.45 4.72 -7.80
CA PRO A 55 16.90 5.15 -9.09
C PRO A 55 16.64 3.94 -10.01
N ALA A 56 15.51 3.94 -10.70
CA ALA A 56 15.08 2.88 -11.64
C ALA A 56 14.76 1.50 -11.02
N CYS A 57 14.54 1.45 -9.71
CA CYS A 57 14.02 0.26 -9.02
C CYS A 57 12.56 0.50 -8.63
N ASP A 58 11.72 -0.44 -9.02
CA ASP A 58 10.27 -0.36 -8.89
C ASP A 58 9.83 -0.90 -7.53
N ASP A 59 8.69 -0.44 -7.03
CA ASP A 59 8.16 -0.98 -5.79
C ASP A 59 7.61 -2.39 -6.06
N GLU A 60 7.72 -3.29 -5.08
CA GLU A 60 7.02 -4.56 -5.12
C GLU A 60 5.90 -4.54 -4.08
N LEU A 61 4.79 -5.21 -4.37
CA LEU A 61 3.65 -5.30 -3.47
C LEU A 61 3.22 -6.75 -3.33
N PHE A 62 3.14 -7.23 -2.09
CA PHE A 62 2.68 -8.57 -1.76
C PHE A 62 1.51 -8.52 -0.77
N VAL A 63 0.69 -9.56 -0.81
CA VAL A 63 -0.29 -9.86 0.22
C VAL A 63 -0.09 -11.29 0.71
N LEU A 64 -0.05 -11.46 2.03
CA LEU A 64 0.10 -12.75 2.71
C LEU A 64 -1.19 -13.08 3.46
N ASP A 65 -1.78 -14.25 3.19
CA ASP A 65 -2.80 -14.83 4.07
C ASP A 65 -2.08 -15.50 5.26
N ARG A 66 -2.23 -14.97 6.46
CA ARG A 66 -1.58 -15.50 7.67
C ARG A 66 -2.21 -16.82 8.17
N THR A 67 -3.36 -17.20 7.63
CA THR A 67 -4.05 -18.46 7.94
C THR A 67 -3.48 -19.61 7.11
N THR A 68 -3.31 -19.40 5.80
CA THR A 68 -2.78 -20.41 4.88
C THR A 68 -1.26 -20.31 4.69
N ARG A 69 -0.66 -19.18 5.09
CA ARG A 69 0.74 -18.80 4.84
C ARG A 69 1.08 -18.62 3.36
N GLU A 70 0.07 -18.39 2.53
CA GLU A 70 0.25 -18.14 1.11
C GLU A 70 0.63 -16.67 0.85
N LEU A 71 1.77 -16.45 0.19
CA LEU A 71 2.26 -15.13 -0.20
C LEU A 71 2.03 -14.93 -1.70
N VAL A 72 1.27 -13.91 -2.05
CA VAL A 72 0.96 -13.57 -3.44
C VAL A 72 1.51 -12.19 -3.80
N SER A 73 2.10 -12.08 -4.99
CA SER A 73 2.52 -10.79 -5.56
C SER A 73 1.32 -10.09 -6.19
N LEU A 74 1.06 -8.85 -5.75
CA LEU A 74 0.11 -7.93 -6.40
C LEU A 74 0.81 -7.06 -7.45
N SER A 75 2.12 -6.85 -7.35
CA SER A 75 2.88 -6.21 -8.42
C SER A 75 3.20 -7.19 -9.55
N GLY A 76 3.00 -6.79 -10.80
CA GLY A 76 3.47 -7.47 -12.00
C GLY A 76 4.83 -6.94 -12.47
N PRO A 77 5.22 -7.15 -13.74
CA PRO A 77 6.51 -6.69 -14.29
C PRO A 77 6.54 -5.17 -14.59
N TRP A 78 5.70 -4.38 -13.92
CA TRP A 78 5.53 -2.96 -14.24
C TRP A 78 6.45 -2.07 -13.44
N ARG A 79 6.75 -0.92 -14.04
CA ARG A 79 7.43 0.17 -13.39
C ARG A 79 6.44 1.10 -12.72
N ALA A 80 6.15 0.86 -11.45
CA ALA A 80 5.21 1.68 -10.70
C ALA A 80 5.61 1.84 -9.23
N ARG A 81 5.04 2.89 -8.63
CA ARG A 81 5.05 3.14 -7.19
C ARG A 81 3.74 2.63 -6.61
N TYR A 82 3.81 2.13 -5.38
CA TYR A 82 2.65 1.59 -4.70
C TYR A 82 2.52 2.18 -3.30
N THR A 83 1.31 2.56 -2.92
CA THR A 83 0.94 2.82 -1.54
C THR A 83 -0.37 2.10 -1.29
N ALA A 84 -0.37 1.16 -0.36
CA ALA A 84 -1.50 0.29 -0.11
C ALA A 84 -2.01 0.43 1.33
N ALA A 85 -3.29 0.20 1.52
CA ALA A 85 -3.92 0.07 2.83
C ALA A 85 -5.15 -0.84 2.75
N PHE A 86 -5.57 -1.42 3.86
CA PHE A 86 -6.80 -2.19 3.90
C PHE A 86 -8.04 -1.31 4.07
N ARG A 87 -9.15 -1.78 3.47
CA ARG A 87 -10.53 -1.37 3.73
C ARG A 87 -11.35 -2.64 3.97
N GLY A 88 -11.55 -3.01 5.24
CA GLY A 88 -12.06 -4.35 5.56
C GLY A 88 -11.10 -5.40 5.00
N ASP A 89 -11.61 -6.29 4.16
CA ASP A 89 -10.84 -7.35 3.52
C ASP A 89 -10.28 -6.96 2.15
N GLU A 90 -10.65 -5.80 1.61
CA GLU A 90 -10.11 -5.29 0.33
C GLU A 90 -8.83 -4.47 0.55
N VAL A 91 -7.95 -4.49 -0.44
CA VAL A 91 -6.78 -3.61 -0.51
C VAL A 91 -7.11 -2.39 -1.37
N LEU A 92 -6.93 -1.21 -0.81
CA LEU A 92 -6.91 0.04 -1.55
C LEU A 92 -5.48 0.32 -2.00
N LEU A 93 -5.25 0.30 -3.31
CA LEU A 93 -3.95 0.52 -3.92
C LEU A 93 -3.91 1.86 -4.67
N CYS A 94 -3.12 2.79 -4.16
CA CYS A 94 -2.65 3.94 -4.92
C CYS A 94 -1.46 3.52 -5.79
N THR A 95 -1.55 3.76 -7.10
CA THR A 95 -0.47 3.44 -8.03
C THR A 95 -0.39 4.44 -9.17
N ASN A 96 0.81 4.66 -9.71
CA ASN A 96 1.02 5.43 -10.93
C ASN A 96 1.08 4.58 -12.21
N LEU A 97 0.77 3.28 -12.11
CA LEU A 97 0.67 2.38 -13.26
C LEU A 97 -0.30 2.94 -14.30
N ASP A 98 0.22 3.27 -15.49
CA ASP A 98 -0.53 3.89 -16.60
C ASP A 98 -1.29 5.18 -16.21
N ALA A 99 -0.87 5.84 -15.14
CA ALA A 99 -1.48 7.06 -14.60
C ALA A 99 -0.40 7.87 -13.87
N PRO A 100 0.37 8.73 -14.56
CA PRO A 100 1.56 9.37 -13.98
C PRO A 100 1.30 10.21 -12.73
N ARG A 101 0.09 10.77 -12.55
CA ARG A 101 -0.33 11.45 -11.32
C ARG A 101 -1.08 10.55 -10.33
N GLY A 102 -1.11 9.26 -10.58
CA GLY A 102 -1.68 8.25 -9.69
C GLY A 102 -3.18 8.02 -9.88
N LYS A 103 -3.60 6.78 -9.63
CA LYS A 103 -4.99 6.34 -9.57
C LYS A 103 -5.19 5.44 -8.34
N LEU A 104 -6.44 5.27 -7.94
CA LEU A 104 -6.86 4.38 -6.86
C LEU A 104 -7.62 3.19 -7.44
N VAL A 105 -7.19 1.99 -7.10
CA VAL A 105 -7.91 0.73 -7.39
C VAL A 105 -8.20 -0.02 -6.09
N ALA A 106 -9.25 -0.83 -6.10
CA ALA A 106 -9.57 -1.79 -5.05
C ALA A 106 -9.24 -3.21 -5.55
N ILE A 107 -8.61 -4.01 -4.69
CA ILE A 107 -8.18 -5.37 -4.97
C ILE A 107 -8.77 -6.28 -3.90
N ASP A 108 -9.40 -7.36 -4.33
CA ASP A 108 -9.72 -8.49 -3.45
C ASP A 108 -8.47 -9.38 -3.34
N PRO A 109 -7.89 -9.57 -2.14
CA PRO A 109 -6.74 -10.47 -1.95
C PRO A 109 -6.97 -11.90 -2.44
N GLN A 110 -8.23 -12.34 -2.51
CA GLN A 110 -8.60 -13.67 -3.02
C GLN A 110 -8.68 -13.74 -4.55
N CYS A 111 -8.71 -12.59 -5.23
CA CYS A 111 -8.65 -12.46 -6.69
C CYS A 111 -7.58 -11.41 -7.05
N PRO A 112 -6.30 -11.70 -6.77
CA PRO A 112 -5.22 -10.71 -6.76
C PRO A 112 -4.82 -10.22 -8.16
N GLU A 113 -5.25 -10.92 -9.22
CA GLU A 113 -4.82 -10.63 -10.58
C GLU A 113 -5.28 -9.24 -11.05
N PRO A 114 -4.43 -8.50 -11.79
CA PRO A 114 -4.74 -7.16 -12.28
C PRO A 114 -6.03 -7.03 -13.07
N SER A 115 -6.43 -8.10 -13.77
CA SER A 115 -7.69 -8.16 -14.50
C SER A 115 -8.92 -8.06 -13.60
N HIS A 116 -8.79 -8.37 -12.31
CA HIS A 116 -9.83 -8.25 -11.30
C HIS A 116 -9.77 -6.93 -10.52
N TRP A 117 -8.77 -6.09 -10.75
CA TRP A 117 -8.64 -4.82 -10.06
C TRP A 117 -9.76 -3.87 -10.47
N ARG A 118 -10.48 -3.37 -9.46
CA ARG A 118 -11.61 -2.49 -9.67
C ARG A 118 -11.16 -1.03 -9.58
N PRO A 119 -11.38 -0.21 -10.63
CA PRO A 119 -11.08 1.22 -10.55
C PRO A 119 -11.99 1.89 -9.52
N VAL A 120 -11.43 2.81 -8.73
CA VAL A 120 -12.17 3.60 -7.72
C VAL A 120 -12.05 5.08 -8.03
N VAL A 121 -10.83 5.62 -8.11
CA VAL A 121 -10.59 7.02 -8.47
C VAL A 121 -9.57 7.10 -9.58
N SER A 122 -9.96 7.69 -10.70
CA SER A 122 -9.08 7.92 -11.85
C SER A 122 -8.03 9.01 -11.57
N GLU A 123 -7.06 9.11 -12.46
CA GLU A 123 -6.04 10.15 -12.41
C GLU A 123 -6.65 11.56 -12.43
N HIS A 124 -6.24 12.41 -11.49
CA HIS A 124 -6.64 13.82 -11.48
C HIS A 124 -5.87 14.60 -12.56
N PRO A 125 -6.47 15.58 -13.26
CA PRO A 125 -5.78 16.33 -14.32
C PRO A 125 -4.59 17.17 -13.82
N GLN A 126 -4.58 17.54 -12.53
CA GLN A 126 -3.58 18.46 -11.96
C GLN A 126 -2.82 17.89 -10.76
N TRP A 127 -3.45 17.08 -9.91
CA TRP A 127 -2.93 16.75 -8.59
C TRP A 127 -2.34 15.36 -8.59
N VAL A 128 -1.23 15.17 -7.87
CA VAL A 128 -0.60 13.86 -7.70
C VAL A 128 -1.22 13.15 -6.50
N MET A 129 -1.80 11.97 -6.69
CA MET A 129 -2.30 11.14 -5.61
C MET A 129 -1.15 10.60 -4.76
N MET A 130 -1.21 10.83 -3.46
CA MET A 130 -0.18 10.39 -2.52
C MET A 130 -0.59 9.14 -1.76
N ALA A 131 -1.79 9.11 -1.18
CA ALA A 131 -2.29 7.97 -0.45
C ALA A 131 -3.83 7.99 -0.36
N ALA A 132 -4.42 6.82 -0.14
CA ALA A 132 -5.83 6.67 0.20
C ALA A 132 -5.98 5.84 1.47
N ARG A 133 -6.95 6.20 2.31
CA ARG A 133 -7.34 5.46 3.52
C ARG A 133 -8.85 5.41 3.62
N ALA A 134 -9.39 4.28 4.07
CA ALA A 134 -10.80 4.18 4.43
C ALA A 134 -10.97 4.48 5.92
N THR A 135 -11.92 5.34 6.27
CA THR A 135 -12.25 5.63 7.67
C THR A 135 -13.75 5.92 7.79
N GLY A 136 -14.42 5.16 8.65
CA GLY A 136 -15.88 5.18 8.73
C GLY A 136 -16.50 4.79 7.39
N LYS A 137 -17.38 5.65 6.86
CA LYS A 137 -18.10 5.40 5.60
C LYS A 137 -17.41 5.98 4.36
N HIS A 138 -16.26 6.64 4.52
CA HIS A 138 -15.65 7.41 3.45
C HIS A 138 -14.21 6.98 3.14
N LEU A 139 -13.78 7.30 1.93
CA LEU A 139 -12.40 7.28 1.51
C LEU A 139 -11.81 8.69 1.66
N TRP A 140 -10.64 8.76 2.27
CA TRP A 140 -9.85 9.97 2.41
C TRP A 140 -8.64 9.83 1.50
N ILE A 141 -8.49 10.74 0.55
CA ILE A 141 -7.41 10.72 -0.42
C ILE A 141 -6.56 11.98 -0.22
N SER A 142 -5.26 11.77 0.00
CA SER A 142 -4.28 12.85 0.03
C SER A 142 -3.67 13.02 -1.34
N TRP A 143 -3.49 14.28 -1.72
CA TRP A 143 -2.93 14.71 -2.99
C TRP A 143 -1.89 15.79 -2.78
N LEU A 144 -1.09 16.00 -3.82
CA LEU A 144 -0.16 17.11 -3.92
C LEU A 144 -0.53 18.01 -5.10
N ASP A 145 -0.71 19.30 -4.82
CA ASP A 145 -0.88 20.37 -5.80
C ASP A 145 0.28 21.35 -5.70
N GLY A 146 1.27 21.26 -6.59
CA GLY A 146 2.43 22.17 -6.57
C GLY A 146 3.12 22.22 -5.20
N ALA A 147 3.36 21.06 -4.57
CA ALA A 147 3.90 20.90 -3.22
C ALA A 147 2.97 21.29 -2.04
N THR A 148 1.70 21.63 -2.31
CA THR A 148 0.67 21.88 -1.29
C THR A 148 -0.19 20.65 -1.08
N ALA A 149 -0.40 20.25 0.18
CA ALA A 149 -1.25 19.11 0.51
C ALA A 149 -2.74 19.44 0.28
N VAL A 150 -3.41 18.59 -0.48
CA VAL A 150 -4.87 18.63 -0.65
C VAL A 150 -5.45 17.32 -0.14
N VAL A 151 -6.55 17.38 0.61
CA VAL A 151 -7.26 16.17 1.06
C VAL A 151 -8.70 16.24 0.59
N THR A 152 -9.16 15.17 -0.05
CA THR A 152 -10.54 15.02 -0.51
C THR A 152 -11.21 13.85 0.18
N LEU A 153 -12.52 14.00 0.35
CA LEU A 153 -13.42 12.98 0.85
C LEU A 153 -14.20 12.40 -0.32
N HIS A 154 -14.25 11.07 -0.40
CA HIS A 154 -14.97 10.34 -1.42
C HIS A 154 -15.87 9.28 -0.77
N GLU A 155 -16.92 8.90 -1.48
CA GLU A 155 -17.69 7.70 -1.21
C GLU A 155 -16.83 6.44 -1.44
N PRO A 156 -17.24 5.25 -0.94
CA PRO A 156 -16.52 3.99 -1.16
C PRO A 156 -16.35 3.59 -2.64
N ASP A 157 -17.21 4.10 -3.52
CA ASP A 157 -17.15 3.89 -4.97
C ASP A 157 -16.23 4.89 -5.69
N GLY A 158 -15.67 5.87 -4.96
CA GLY A 158 -14.77 6.89 -5.48
C GLY A 158 -15.44 8.20 -5.89
N ARG A 159 -16.77 8.32 -5.80
CA ARG A 159 -17.45 9.60 -6.06
C ARG A 159 -16.99 10.67 -5.06
N LEU A 160 -16.56 11.83 -5.57
CA LEU A 160 -16.16 12.97 -4.74
C LEU A 160 -17.35 13.46 -3.88
N VAL A 161 -17.11 13.62 -2.59
CA VAL A 161 -18.04 14.23 -1.63
C VAL A 161 -17.64 15.69 -1.38
N GLY A 162 -16.35 15.95 -1.20
CA GLY A 162 -15.85 17.30 -0.96
C GLY A 162 -14.36 17.35 -0.67
N ARG A 163 -13.87 18.55 -0.35
CA ARG A 163 -12.49 18.83 0.01
C ARG A 163 -12.41 19.28 1.47
N VAL A 164 -11.35 18.88 2.16
CA VAL A 164 -11.03 19.40 3.49
C VAL A 164 -10.50 20.82 3.36
N HIS A 165 -11.11 21.75 4.09
CA HIS A 165 -10.63 23.11 4.24
C HIS A 165 -9.75 23.20 5.49
N TRP A 166 -8.48 23.50 5.29
CA TRP A 166 -7.57 23.78 6.39
C TRP A 166 -7.86 25.19 6.92
N PRO A 167 -7.73 25.43 8.24
CA PRO A 167 -7.69 26.80 8.74
C PRO A 167 -6.48 27.53 8.14
N ASP A 168 -6.64 28.82 7.89
CA ASP A 168 -5.53 29.68 7.49
C ASP A 168 -4.49 29.71 8.64
N LEU A 169 -3.20 29.76 8.27
CA LEU A 169 -2.07 29.89 9.20
C LEU A 169 -1.89 31.35 9.65
#